data_AF-A0A1J7GUR7-F1
#
_entry.id   AF-A0A1J7GUR7-F1
#
_cell.length_a   1.000
_cell.length_b   1.000
_cell.length_c   1.000
_cell.angle_alpha   90.00
_cell.angle_beta   90.00
_cell.angle_gamma   90.00
#
_symmetry.space_group_name_H-M   'P 1'
#
loop_
_entity.id
_entity.type
_entity.pdbx_description
1 polymer ?
#
loop_
_entity_poly.entity_id
_entity_poly.type
_entity_poly.pdbx_seq_one_letter_code
_entity_poly.pdbx_strand_id
1 'polypeptide(L)' 'MAKKLCAVNVLFPILAMALVIQVAYGGGERSLRQEGTYGNKEECPCYNNWKTKEGAPKCP' A
#
# COMPACT_ATOMS: atom_id res chain seq x y z
N MET A 1 -14.05 -38.53 4.57
CA MET A 1 -14.85 -37.50 5.28
C MET A 1 -14.00 -36.42 5.95
N ALA A 2 -12.80 -36.74 6.48
CA ALA A 2 -11.90 -35.76 7.10
C ALA A 2 -11.50 -34.57 6.20
N LYS A 3 -11.25 -34.79 4.90
CA LYS A 3 -10.87 -33.71 3.96
C LYS A 3 -11.97 -32.67 3.74
N LYS A 4 -13.24 -33.10 3.68
CA LYS A 4 -14.40 -32.21 3.57
C LYS A 4 -14.61 -31.41 4.86
N LEU A 5 -14.37 -32.04 6.01
CA LEU A 5 -14.47 -31.39 7.32
C LEU A 5 -13.42 -30.30 7.50
N CYS A 6 -12.15 -30.55 7.13
CA CYS A 6 -11.10 -29.53 7.19
C CYS A 6 -11.36 -28.36 6.21
N ALA A 7 -11.86 -28.64 5.01
CA ALA A 7 -12.14 -27.58 4.04
C ALA A 7 -13.25 -26.63 4.53
N VAL A 8 -14.31 -27.18 5.13
CA VAL A 8 -15.45 -26.37 5.58
C VAL A 8 -15.20 -25.72 6.94
N ASN A 9 -14.58 -26.43 7.89
CA ASN A 9 -14.43 -25.91 9.26
C ASN A 9 -13.11 -25.17 9.50
N VAL A 10 -12.11 -25.32 8.62
CA VAL A 10 -10.79 -24.70 8.80
C VAL A 10 -10.46 -23.81 7.61
N LEU A 11 -10.52 -24.31 6.39
CA LEU A 11 -10.10 -23.53 5.21
C LEU A 11 -11.08 -22.39 4.87
N PHE A 12 -12.39 -22.65 4.93
CA PHE A 12 -13.43 -21.65 4.66
C PHE A 12 -13.37 -20.43 5.61
N PRO A 13 -13.29 -20.58 6.95
CA PRO A 13 -13.16 -19.43 7.83
C PRO A 13 -11.82 -18.70 7.66
N ILE A 14 -10.71 -19.39 7.39
CA ILE A 14 -9.41 -18.74 7.13
C ILE A 14 -9.50 -17.85 5.88
N LEU A 15 -10.10 -18.36 4.80
CA LEU A 15 -10.30 -17.59 3.58
C LEU A 15 -11.24 -16.40 3.79
N ALA A 16 -12.31 -16.59 4.55
CA ALA A 16 -13.25 -15.52 4.89
C ALA A 16 -12.58 -14.42 5.73
N MET A 17 -11.75 -14.78 6.72
CA MET A 17 -11.01 -13.81 7.52
C MET A 17 -9.99 -13.04 6.69
N ALA A 18 -9.29 -13.70 5.75
CA ALA A 18 -8.38 -13.01 4.84
C ALA A 18 -9.12 -11.97 3.97
N LEU A 19 -10.31 -12.30 3.46
CA LEU A 19 -11.16 -11.36 2.72
C LEU A 19 -11.65 -10.20 3.60
N VAL A 20 -12.12 -10.49 4.81
CA VAL A 20 -12.52 -9.46 5.77
C VAL A 20 -11.35 -8.55 6.11
N ILE A 21 -10.15 -9.09 6.25
CA ILE A 21 -8.94 -8.30 6.49
C ILE A 21 -8.67 -7.37 5.30
N GLN A 22 -8.79 -7.84 4.05
CA GLN A 22 -8.60 -6.96 2.89
C GLN A 22 -9.68 -5.88 2.75
N VAL A 23 -10.92 -6.15 3.18
CA VAL A 23 -12.01 -5.17 3.10
C VAL A 23 -11.97 -4.17 4.26
N ALA A 24 -11.68 -4.62 5.48
CA ALA A 24 -11.62 -3.76 6.67
C ALA A 24 -10.30 -2.99 6.77
N TYR A 25 -9.19 -3.63 6.39
CA TYR A 25 -7.86 -3.03 6.30
C TYR A 25 -7.47 -2.75 4.86
N GLY A 26 -8.45 -2.55 3.96
CA GLY A 26 -8.29 -2.07 2.59
C GLY A 26 -7.76 -0.64 2.56
N GLY A 27 -6.58 -0.47 3.14
CA GLY A 27 -5.72 0.69 3.01
C GLY A 27 -5.28 0.76 1.57
N GLY A 28 -5.52 1.95 0.99
CA GLY A 28 -5.34 2.23 -0.40
C GLY A 28 -4.03 1.68 -0.96
N GLU A 29 -4.16 1.06 -2.13
CA GLU A 29 -3.16 1.14 -3.18
C GLU A 29 -2.67 2.60 -3.30
N ARG A 30 -1.55 2.94 -2.64
CA ARG A 30 -0.58 3.99 -3.03
C ARG A 30 0.52 4.36 -2.03
N SER A 31 0.64 3.76 -0.84
CA SER A 31 1.51 4.42 0.16
C SER A 31 3.02 4.16 0.10
N LEU A 32 3.57 3.32 -0.79
CA LEU A 32 5.03 3.09 -0.80
C LEU A 32 5.63 2.74 -2.17
N ARG A 33 5.10 3.33 -3.23
CA ARG A 33 5.77 3.32 -4.54
C ARG A 33 6.31 4.72 -4.83
N GLN A 34 7.39 5.08 -4.13
CA GLN A 34 8.29 6.11 -4.64
C GLN A 34 9.04 5.50 -5.83
N GLU A 35 8.38 5.48 -7.00
CA GLU A 35 9.06 5.21 -8.26
C GLU A 35 10.05 6.34 -8.48
N GLY A 36 11.33 6.02 -8.62
CA GLY A 36 12.30 6.97 -9.15
C GLY A 36 13.24 7.50 -8.08
N THR A 37 14.40 6.87 -8.03
CA THR A 37 15.64 7.43 -7.49
C THR A 37 16.04 8.76 -8.14
N TYR A 38 15.38 9.19 -9.22
CA TYR A 38 15.38 10.55 -9.75
C TYR A 38 14.16 10.75 -10.67
N GLY A 39 13.44 11.87 -10.56
CA GLY A 39 12.48 12.29 -11.60
C GLY A 39 10.97 12.15 -11.30
N ASN A 40 10.55 11.65 -10.13
CA ASN A 40 9.13 11.57 -9.77
C ASN A 40 8.73 12.55 -8.67
N LYS A 41 9.15 13.80 -8.82
CA LYS A 41 8.88 14.88 -7.86
C LYS A 41 7.40 15.30 -7.87
N GLU A 42 6.69 15.02 -8.97
CA GLU A 42 5.30 15.45 -9.21
C GLU A 42 4.26 14.56 -8.53
N GLU A 43 4.56 13.27 -8.33
CA GLU A 43 3.69 12.35 -7.58
C GLU A 43 3.49 12.79 -6.14
N CYS A 44 4.52 13.40 -5.54
CA CYS A 44 4.49 13.88 -4.17
C CYS A 44 4.54 15.41 -4.15
N PRO A 45 3.39 16.12 -4.04
CA PRO A 45 3.36 17.59 -4.03
C PRO A 45 4.22 18.18 -2.90
N CYS A 46 4.41 17.47 -1.79
CA CYS A 46 5.33 17.87 -0.72
C CYS A 46 6.80 17.92 -1.16
N TYR A 47 7.25 16.95 -1.98
CA TYR A 47 8.62 16.91 -2.51
C TYR A 47 8.84 18.01 -3.56
N ASN A 48 7.86 18.29 -4.41
CA ASN A 48 7.94 19.38 -5.40
C ASN A 48 8.02 20.78 -4.76
N ASN A 49 7.25 20.99 -3.69
CA ASN A 49 7.19 22.25 -2.97
C ASN A 49 8.37 22.46 -2.00
N TRP A 50 9.25 21.47 -1.84
CA TRP A 50 10.41 21.61 -0.98
C TRP A 50 11.49 22.49 -1.62
N LYS A 51 11.44 23.79 -1.33
CA LYS A 51 12.43 24.78 -1.76
C LYS A 51 13.40 25.18 -0.64
N THR A 52 14.60 25.61 -1.00
CA THR A 52 15.53 26.30 -0.10
C THR A 52 15.02 27.73 0.18
N LYS A 53 15.64 28.43 1.15
CA LYS A 53 15.31 29.84 1.44
C LYS A 53 15.59 30.77 0.23
N GLU A 54 16.37 30.30 -0.74
CA GLU A 54 16.74 31.01 -1.97
C GLU A 54 15.82 30.62 -3.15
N GLY A 55 14.81 29.77 -2.92
CA GLY A 55 13.83 29.35 -3.94
C GLY A 55 14.25 28.17 -4.81
N ALA A 56 15.47 27.65 -4.63
CA ALA A 56 15.95 26.48 -5.38
C ALA A 56 15.29 25.18 -4.87
N PRO A 57 15.08 24.15 -5.71
CA PRO A 57 14.65 22.84 -5.23
C PRO A 57 15.68 22.28 -4.25
N LYS A 58 15.25 21.83 -3.07
CA LYS A 58 16.14 21.29 -2.02
C LYS A 58 16.66 19.89 -2.35
N CYS A 59 16.00 19.21 -3.27
CA CYS A 59 16.36 17.85 -3.68
C CYS A 59 16.81 17.86 -5.15
N PRO A 60 17.92 17.15 -5.47
CA PRO A 60 18.52 17.16 -6.80
C PRO A 60 17.51 16.72 -7.83
#